data_AF-A0A8J4E0E7-F1
#
_entry.id   AF-A0A8J4E0E7-F1
#
_cell.length_a   1.000
_cell.length_b   1.000
_cell.length_c   1.000
_cell.angle_alpha   90.00
_cell.angle_beta   90.00
_cell.angle_gamma   90.00
#
_symmetry.space_group_name_H-M   'P 1'
#
loop_
_entity.id
_entity.type
_entity.pdbx_description
1 polymer ?
#
loop_
_entity_poly.entity_id
_entity_poly.type
_entity_poly.pdbx_seq_one_letter_code
_entity_poly.pdbx_strand_id
1 'polypeptide(L)'
;MPDPPRFYRRPMLPTHQHRAIRTVVALLVASLALGVVFAVLTLLFRHDVLAYQLARQPGADPDELSRTLWTRPIPVLVVAVLYVWVARQLLAGRPRAYRRVRIVSVVGFVAIAWLVASAAYPLWLRGVQVAQLAVLAALIVAVNRPVVRAAFPKVADPRPRNLRAAALLAVLAPLVAEVSVGSTSLREIWVIPLYVPIYGAGVLFIREVVRRTGGGVVNLLVMGLAYGLVEEGLALQSLTSRHLYGAADWAPRLFGLNTAYAEANLAYHAVFSVTIPIVLVEARFGAAPYLRRGGVIGTGVVALLGAALLRISVPPSEDPGYTMSLSAVLLTVAVVAALVVVGLRVRVRPSVRPAGPPPVAALAALATAATFAFLGLVWPFAGARQPLFTHGAWALLPMTGAALVAVAVFVALRRWSAGPQWTLRHPLAACFGALVGHTAFGIVAHADTLPDRGFLAVVALVTAIAGAVIVKRIGDGRRAPAVPPAPGSVTTVSTGSGPAHPPAG
;
A
#
# COMPACT_ATOMS: atom_id res chain seq x y z
N MET A 1 19.24 -54.91 -20.18
CA MET A 1 18.47 -53.82 -20.82
C MET A 1 17.71 -53.10 -19.71
N PRO A 2 18.01 -51.85 -19.35
CA PRO A 2 17.26 -51.15 -18.31
C PRO A 2 15.92 -50.64 -18.88
N ASP A 3 14.85 -50.84 -18.12
CA ASP A 3 13.51 -50.34 -18.42
C ASP A 3 13.51 -48.83 -18.68
N PRO A 4 12.72 -48.33 -19.65
CA PRO A 4 12.62 -46.90 -19.90
C PRO A 4 11.97 -46.17 -18.71
N PRO A 5 12.31 -44.89 -18.48
CA PRO A 5 11.79 -44.13 -17.34
C PRO A 5 10.27 -44.01 -17.44
N ARG A 6 9.56 -44.46 -16.39
CA ARG A 6 8.14 -44.20 -16.20
C ARG A 6 7.93 -42.69 -16.20
N PHE A 7 7.54 -42.13 -17.35
CA PHE A 7 6.91 -40.83 -17.43
C PHE A 7 5.83 -40.80 -16.35
N TYR A 8 5.90 -39.83 -15.44
CA TYR A 8 4.84 -39.49 -14.49
C TYR A 8 3.55 -39.21 -15.30
N ARG A 9 2.79 -40.26 -15.67
CA ARG A 9 1.40 -40.11 -16.09
C ARG A 9 0.70 -39.53 -14.88
N ARG A 10 0.32 -38.26 -14.97
CA ARG A 10 -0.52 -37.63 -13.95
C ARG A 10 -1.72 -38.54 -13.71
N PRO A 11 -2.09 -38.82 -12.45
CA PRO A 11 -3.29 -39.59 -12.17
C PRO A 11 -4.46 -38.93 -12.88
N MET A 12 -5.18 -39.70 -13.69
CA MET A 12 -6.34 -39.19 -14.42
C MET A 12 -7.36 -38.69 -13.39
N LEU A 13 -7.84 -37.45 -13.58
CA LEU A 13 -8.88 -36.89 -12.72
C LEU A 13 -10.13 -37.79 -12.78
N PRO A 14 -10.77 -38.09 -11.63
CA PRO A 14 -12.04 -38.79 -11.60
C PRO A 14 -13.07 -38.18 -12.58
N THR A 15 -13.88 -39.01 -13.22
CA THR A 15 -14.85 -38.61 -14.26
C THR A 15 -15.79 -37.49 -13.81
N HIS A 16 -16.21 -37.48 -12.54
CA HIS A 16 -17.05 -36.42 -11.97
C HIS A 16 -16.33 -35.06 -11.84
N GLN A 17 -15.02 -35.06 -11.53
CA GLN A 17 -14.20 -33.84 -11.50
C GLN A 17 -13.96 -33.30 -12.91
N HIS A 18 -13.73 -34.19 -13.88
CA HIS A 18 -13.55 -33.81 -15.28
C HIS A 18 -14.80 -33.15 -15.86
N ARG A 19 -16.01 -33.69 -15.56
CA ARG A 19 -17.29 -33.07 -15.95
C ARG A 19 -17.45 -31.69 -15.31
N ALA A 20 -17.17 -31.55 -14.02
CA ALA A 20 -17.27 -30.27 -13.32
C ALA A 20 -16.30 -29.21 -13.89
N ILE A 21 -15.07 -29.59 -14.26
CA ILE A 21 -14.11 -28.69 -14.91
C ILE A 21 -14.61 -28.30 -16.30
N ARG A 22 -15.21 -29.21 -17.08
CA ARG A 22 -15.82 -28.88 -18.38
C ARG A 22 -16.96 -27.88 -18.24
N THR A 23 -17.78 -27.96 -17.20
CA THR A 23 -18.81 -26.95 -16.91
C THR A 23 -18.18 -25.58 -16.64
N VAL A 24 -17.08 -25.52 -15.87
CA VAL A 24 -16.34 -24.26 -15.64
C VAL A 24 -15.79 -23.70 -16.96
N VAL A 25 -15.24 -24.55 -17.83
CA VAL A 25 -14.76 -24.12 -19.16
C VAL A 25 -15.90 -23.63 -20.04
N ALA A 26 -17.04 -24.31 -20.06
CA ALA A 26 -18.22 -23.90 -20.83
C ALA A 26 -18.74 -22.53 -20.39
N LEU A 27 -18.82 -22.29 -19.08
CA LEU A 27 -19.21 -20.99 -18.52
C LEU A 27 -18.17 -19.89 -18.83
N LEU A 28 -16.88 -20.23 -18.82
CA LEU A 28 -15.80 -19.31 -19.19
C LEU A 28 -15.91 -18.90 -20.68
N VAL A 29 -16.20 -19.86 -21.57
CA VAL A 29 -16.40 -19.61 -23.00
C VAL A 29 -17.69 -18.83 -23.24
N ALA A 30 -18.78 -19.16 -22.55
CA ALA A 30 -20.04 -18.43 -22.65
C ALA A 30 -19.90 -16.96 -22.20
N SER A 31 -19.17 -16.72 -21.09
CA SER A 31 -18.87 -15.37 -20.61
C SER A 31 -18.05 -14.58 -21.63
N LEU A 32 -17.09 -15.24 -22.29
CA LEU A 32 -16.30 -14.63 -23.34
C LEU A 32 -17.15 -14.29 -24.58
N ALA A 33 -17.99 -15.22 -25.03
CA ALA A 33 -18.88 -15.02 -26.16
C ALA A 33 -19.81 -13.82 -25.94
N LEU A 34 -20.40 -13.70 -24.75
CA LEU A 34 -21.21 -12.54 -24.37
C LEU A 34 -20.40 -11.24 -24.35
N GLY A 35 -19.15 -11.27 -23.89
CA GLY A 35 -18.25 -10.12 -23.93
C GLY A 35 -17.91 -9.68 -25.36
N VAL A 36 -17.68 -10.63 -26.26
CA VAL A 36 -17.46 -10.34 -27.70
C VAL A 36 -18.72 -9.79 -28.35
N VAL A 37 -19.89 -10.38 -28.09
CA VAL A 37 -21.18 -9.87 -28.57
C VAL A 37 -21.41 -8.45 -28.09
N PHE A 38 -21.19 -8.16 -26.81
CA PHE A 38 -21.28 -6.80 -26.25
C PHE A 38 -20.35 -5.83 -26.97
N ALA A 39 -19.09 -6.21 -27.17
CA ALA A 39 -18.09 -5.40 -27.88
C ALA A 39 -18.50 -5.11 -29.33
N VAL A 40 -18.95 -6.13 -30.06
CA VAL A 40 -19.41 -6.01 -31.46
C VAL A 40 -20.65 -5.13 -31.55
N LEU A 41 -21.66 -5.33 -30.69
CA LEU A 41 -22.86 -4.50 -30.66
C LEU A 41 -22.54 -3.05 -30.33
N THR A 42 -21.60 -2.81 -29.41
CA THR A 42 -21.14 -1.44 -29.08
C THR A 42 -20.50 -0.74 -30.29
N LEU A 43 -19.76 -1.48 -31.13
CA LEU A 43 -19.13 -0.94 -32.33
C LEU A 43 -20.11 -0.75 -33.49
N LEU A 44 -21.02 -1.71 -33.70
CA LEU A 44 -22.05 -1.64 -34.75
C LEU A 44 -23.02 -0.47 -34.51
N PHE A 45 -23.47 -0.30 -33.27
CA PHE A 45 -24.42 0.74 -32.87
C PHE A 45 -23.74 1.94 -32.20
N ARG A 46 -22.49 2.24 -32.59
CA ARG A 46 -21.66 3.27 -31.94
C ARG A 46 -22.34 4.65 -31.89
N HIS A 47 -23.07 5.02 -32.94
CA HIS A 47 -23.72 6.33 -33.03
C HIS A 47 -24.88 6.42 -32.03
N ASP A 48 -25.67 5.36 -31.88
CA ASP A 48 -26.77 5.28 -30.92
C ASP A 48 -26.27 5.26 -29.47
N VAL A 49 -25.17 4.55 -29.22
CA VAL A 49 -24.53 4.50 -27.90
C VAL A 49 -23.92 5.85 -27.52
N LEU A 50 -23.25 6.53 -28.46
CA LEU A 50 -22.67 7.86 -28.24
C LEU A 50 -23.76 8.90 -28.02
N ALA A 51 -24.84 8.88 -28.81
CA ALA A 51 -26.00 9.75 -28.64
C ALA A 51 -26.66 9.54 -27.26
N TYR A 52 -26.79 8.28 -26.82
CA TYR A 52 -27.30 7.97 -25.48
C TYR A 52 -26.41 8.50 -24.35
N GLN A 53 -25.08 8.42 -24.51
CA GLN A 53 -24.12 8.91 -23.52
C GLN A 53 -24.11 10.43 -23.45
N LEU A 54 -24.10 11.12 -24.60
CA LEU A 54 -24.19 12.58 -24.69
C LEU A 54 -25.49 13.10 -24.07
N ALA A 55 -26.62 12.44 -24.30
CA ALA A 55 -27.90 12.82 -23.69
C ALA A 55 -27.90 12.72 -22.15
N ARG A 56 -27.06 11.87 -21.57
CA ARG A 56 -26.89 11.71 -20.11
C ARG A 56 -25.74 12.54 -19.54
N GLN A 57 -24.82 13.00 -20.38
CA GLN A 57 -23.65 13.79 -20.02
C GLN A 57 -23.49 14.95 -21.02
N PRO A 58 -24.40 15.93 -21.02
CA PRO A 58 -24.42 16.99 -22.03
C PRO A 58 -23.18 17.91 -22.01
N GLY A 59 -22.38 17.88 -20.94
CA GLY A 59 -21.12 18.62 -20.83
C GLY A 59 -19.85 17.81 -21.12
N ALA A 60 -19.96 16.55 -21.54
CA ALA A 60 -18.80 15.72 -21.86
C ALA A 60 -18.31 15.96 -23.30
N ASP A 61 -16.99 15.94 -23.50
CA ASP A 61 -16.37 16.06 -24.82
C ASP A 61 -16.77 14.85 -25.71
N PRO A 62 -17.46 15.08 -26.84
CA PRO A 62 -17.84 14.01 -27.77
C PRO A 62 -16.64 13.20 -28.28
N ASP A 63 -15.48 13.83 -28.44
CA ASP A 63 -14.27 13.18 -28.95
C ASP A 63 -13.61 12.29 -27.89
N GLU A 64 -13.76 12.63 -26.61
CA GLU A 64 -13.33 11.79 -25.48
C GLU A 64 -14.25 10.58 -25.29
N LEU A 65 -15.57 10.79 -25.39
CA LEU A 65 -16.56 9.70 -25.38
C LEU A 65 -16.37 8.74 -26.56
N SER A 66 -16.09 9.27 -27.75
CA SER A 66 -15.76 8.46 -28.93
C SER A 66 -14.48 7.62 -28.70
N ARG A 67 -13.40 8.23 -28.20
CA ARG A 67 -12.15 7.51 -27.89
C ARG A 67 -12.34 6.42 -26.83
N THR A 68 -13.18 6.64 -25.82
CA THR A 68 -13.51 5.60 -24.81
C THR A 68 -14.34 4.45 -25.38
N LEU A 69 -15.18 4.69 -26.40
CA LEU A 69 -15.89 3.63 -27.13
C LEU A 69 -14.95 2.72 -27.95
N TRP A 70 -13.85 3.26 -28.49
CA TRP A 70 -12.86 2.46 -29.23
C TRP A 70 -11.90 1.69 -28.32
N THR A 71 -11.57 2.22 -27.15
CA THR A 71 -10.60 1.60 -26.24
C THR A 71 -11.17 0.47 -25.38
N ARG A 72 -12.49 0.36 -25.21
CA ARG A 72 -13.14 -0.70 -24.40
C ARG A 72 -13.25 -2.07 -25.09
N PRO A 73 -13.56 -2.17 -26.40
CA PRO A 73 -13.64 -3.45 -27.14
C PRO A 73 -12.29 -4.14 -27.37
N ILE A 74 -11.22 -3.36 -27.59
CA ILE A 74 -9.90 -3.89 -27.95
C ILE A 74 -9.31 -4.81 -26.85
N PRO A 75 -9.31 -4.43 -25.55
CA PRO A 75 -8.88 -5.31 -24.47
C PRO A 75 -9.74 -6.57 -24.36
N VAL A 76 -11.05 -6.50 -24.62
CA VAL A 76 -11.94 -7.67 -24.60
C VAL A 76 -11.55 -8.70 -25.65
N LEU A 77 -11.19 -8.23 -26.86
CA LEU A 77 -10.70 -9.09 -27.94
C LEU A 77 -9.31 -9.68 -27.64
N VAL A 78 -8.41 -8.91 -27.02
CA VAL A 78 -7.08 -9.42 -26.59
C VAL A 78 -7.22 -10.46 -25.48
N VAL A 79 -8.13 -10.23 -24.52
CA VAL A 79 -8.44 -11.16 -23.43
C VAL A 79 -9.11 -12.45 -23.96
N ALA A 80 -9.85 -12.37 -25.06
CA ALA A 80 -10.44 -13.53 -25.74
C ALA A 80 -9.41 -14.59 -26.14
N VAL A 81 -8.28 -14.15 -26.70
CA VAL A 81 -7.18 -15.02 -27.11
C VAL A 81 -6.51 -15.71 -25.91
N LEU A 82 -6.35 -14.96 -24.81
CA LEU A 82 -5.80 -15.47 -23.55
C LEU A 82 -6.72 -16.51 -22.88
N TYR A 83 -8.04 -16.39 -23.04
CA TYR A 83 -9.02 -17.31 -22.45
C TYR A 83 -8.94 -18.72 -23.03
N VAL A 84 -8.68 -18.86 -24.33
CA VAL A 84 -8.46 -20.18 -24.97
C VAL A 84 -7.24 -20.89 -24.37
N TRP A 85 -6.19 -20.13 -24.05
CA TRP A 85 -5.01 -20.67 -23.37
C TRP A 85 -5.30 -21.03 -21.91
N VAL A 86 -6.06 -20.21 -21.18
CA VAL A 86 -6.47 -20.49 -19.79
C VAL A 86 -7.37 -21.73 -19.71
N ALA A 87 -8.34 -21.88 -20.62
CA ALA A 87 -9.22 -23.03 -20.70
C ALA A 87 -8.43 -24.33 -20.94
N ARG A 88 -7.50 -24.32 -21.91
CA ARG A 88 -6.57 -25.45 -22.14
C ARG A 88 -5.75 -25.78 -20.91
N GLN A 89 -5.25 -24.80 -20.19
CA GLN A 89 -4.49 -25.04 -18.96
C GLN A 89 -5.34 -25.57 -17.79
N LEU A 90 -6.61 -25.16 -17.72
CA LEU A 90 -7.55 -25.66 -16.71
C LEU A 90 -7.88 -27.13 -16.95
N LEU A 91 -8.14 -27.51 -18.20
CA LEU A 91 -8.34 -28.90 -18.61
C LEU A 91 -7.06 -29.74 -18.39
N ALA A 92 -5.90 -29.14 -18.57
CA ALA A 92 -4.60 -29.77 -18.26
C ALA A 92 -4.29 -29.83 -16.75
N GLY A 93 -5.23 -29.50 -15.86
CA GLY A 93 -5.05 -29.63 -14.41
C GLY A 93 -4.02 -28.67 -13.81
N ARG A 94 -3.75 -27.51 -14.44
CA ARG A 94 -2.75 -26.55 -13.92
C ARG A 94 -3.35 -25.69 -12.78
N PRO A 95 -2.80 -25.72 -11.55
CA PRO A 95 -3.37 -24.98 -10.41
C PRO A 95 -3.29 -23.45 -10.56
N ARG A 96 -2.37 -22.95 -11.41
CA ARG A 96 -2.29 -21.53 -11.75
C ARG A 96 -3.47 -21.06 -12.60
N ALA A 97 -3.94 -21.90 -13.53
CA ALA A 97 -5.11 -21.58 -14.36
C ALA A 97 -6.38 -21.55 -13.52
N TYR A 98 -6.55 -22.51 -12.61
CA TYR A 98 -7.65 -22.53 -11.65
C TYR A 98 -7.74 -21.22 -10.82
N ARG A 99 -6.60 -20.76 -10.28
CA ARG A 99 -6.56 -19.50 -9.52
C ARG A 99 -6.89 -18.29 -10.39
N ARG A 100 -6.39 -18.25 -11.63
CA ARG A 100 -6.67 -17.16 -12.58
C ARG A 100 -8.16 -17.09 -12.90
N VAL A 101 -8.79 -18.20 -13.24
CA VAL A 101 -10.23 -18.26 -13.52
C VAL A 101 -11.03 -17.74 -12.33
N ARG A 102 -10.67 -18.15 -11.10
CA ARG A 102 -11.35 -17.72 -9.87
C ARG A 102 -11.20 -16.22 -9.56
N ILE A 103 -10.04 -15.63 -9.85
CA ILE A 103 -9.82 -14.19 -9.66
C ILE A 103 -10.56 -13.41 -10.75
N VAL A 104 -10.34 -13.79 -12.02
CA VAL A 104 -10.90 -13.08 -13.18
C VAL A 104 -12.43 -13.15 -13.17
N SER A 105 -13.04 -14.24 -12.71
CA SER A 105 -14.51 -14.33 -12.60
C SER A 105 -15.08 -13.32 -11.61
N VAL A 106 -14.40 -13.09 -10.47
CA VAL A 106 -14.85 -12.12 -9.46
C VAL A 106 -14.60 -10.69 -9.93
N VAL A 107 -13.41 -10.40 -10.45
CA VAL A 107 -13.07 -9.08 -10.99
C VAL A 107 -13.98 -8.71 -12.15
N GLY A 108 -14.21 -9.64 -13.08
CA GLY A 108 -15.14 -9.47 -14.18
C GLY A 108 -16.57 -9.22 -13.70
N PHE A 109 -17.04 -9.97 -12.68
CA PHE A 109 -18.37 -9.76 -12.11
C PHE A 109 -18.53 -8.34 -11.54
N VAL A 110 -17.56 -7.89 -10.74
CA VAL A 110 -17.59 -6.53 -10.17
C VAL A 110 -17.55 -5.45 -11.26
N ALA A 111 -16.68 -5.62 -12.26
CA ALA A 111 -16.56 -4.66 -13.36
C ALA A 111 -17.86 -4.53 -14.16
N ILE A 112 -18.49 -5.66 -14.53
CA ILE A 112 -19.76 -5.62 -15.27
C ILE A 112 -20.91 -5.11 -14.37
N ALA A 113 -20.93 -5.46 -13.09
CA ALA A 113 -21.94 -4.98 -12.15
C ALA A 113 -21.90 -3.45 -12.02
N TRP A 114 -20.69 -2.89 -11.92
CA TRP A 114 -20.49 -1.45 -11.95
C TRP A 114 -20.98 -0.82 -13.26
N LEU A 115 -20.64 -1.40 -14.42
CA LEU A 115 -21.10 -0.89 -15.71
C LEU A 115 -22.63 -0.89 -15.83
N VAL A 116 -23.30 -1.93 -15.34
CA VAL A 116 -24.77 -2.00 -15.30
C VAL A 116 -25.36 -0.93 -14.38
N ALA A 117 -24.79 -0.77 -13.18
CA ALA A 117 -25.24 0.20 -12.18
C ALA A 117 -25.02 1.66 -12.64
N SER A 118 -23.93 1.93 -13.34
CA SER A 118 -23.61 3.26 -13.89
C SER A 118 -24.57 3.73 -14.99
N ALA A 119 -25.43 2.83 -15.50
CA ALA A 119 -26.37 3.09 -16.60
C ALA A 119 -25.69 3.74 -17.83
N ALA A 120 -24.41 3.43 -18.07
CA ALA A 120 -23.60 4.03 -19.14
C ALA A 120 -24.00 3.57 -20.56
N TYR A 121 -24.97 2.64 -20.69
CA TYR A 121 -25.40 2.04 -21.94
C TYR A 121 -26.93 1.93 -22.04
N PRO A 122 -27.48 1.93 -23.28
CA PRO A 122 -28.91 1.72 -23.52
C PRO A 122 -29.46 0.43 -22.89
N LEU A 123 -30.77 0.39 -22.61
CA LEU A 123 -31.44 -0.75 -21.96
C LEU A 123 -31.23 -2.08 -22.71
N TRP A 124 -31.32 -2.08 -24.03
CA TRP A 124 -31.13 -3.29 -24.84
C TRP A 124 -29.70 -3.85 -24.73
N LEU A 125 -28.69 -2.97 -24.65
CA LEU A 125 -27.29 -3.36 -24.51
C LEU A 125 -26.96 -3.78 -23.07
N ARG A 126 -27.63 -3.18 -22.08
CA ARG A 126 -27.59 -3.63 -20.68
C ARG A 126 -28.17 -5.03 -20.50
N GLY A 127 -29.13 -5.45 -21.32
CA GLY A 127 -29.63 -6.83 -21.33
C GLY A 127 -28.50 -7.86 -21.54
N VAL A 128 -27.56 -7.56 -22.44
CA VAL A 128 -26.37 -8.41 -22.68
C VAL A 128 -25.44 -8.43 -21.45
N GLN A 129 -25.27 -7.30 -20.78
CA GLN A 129 -24.46 -7.20 -19.57
C GLN A 129 -25.08 -7.96 -18.38
N VAL A 130 -26.41 -7.94 -18.24
CA VAL A 130 -27.13 -8.72 -17.22
C VAL A 130 -26.97 -10.22 -17.46
N ALA A 131 -27.09 -10.66 -18.72
CA ALA A 131 -26.80 -12.05 -19.09
C ALA A 131 -25.34 -12.43 -18.77
N GLN A 132 -24.39 -11.52 -19.05
CA GLN A 132 -22.98 -11.73 -18.74
C GLN A 132 -22.73 -11.83 -17.23
N LEU A 133 -23.43 -11.04 -16.41
CA LEU A 133 -23.38 -11.12 -14.94
C LEU A 133 -23.90 -12.46 -14.43
N ALA A 134 -25.03 -12.95 -14.97
CA ALA A 134 -25.58 -14.24 -14.59
C ALA A 134 -24.60 -15.39 -14.89
N VAL A 135 -23.95 -15.35 -16.05
CA VAL A 135 -22.92 -16.35 -16.42
C VAL A 135 -21.69 -16.24 -15.52
N LEU A 136 -21.23 -15.03 -15.18
CA LEU A 136 -20.12 -14.82 -14.26
C LEU A 136 -20.46 -15.27 -12.83
N ALA A 137 -21.68 -15.03 -12.35
CA ALA A 137 -22.16 -15.56 -11.07
C ALA A 137 -22.17 -17.09 -11.07
N ALA A 138 -22.71 -17.72 -12.13
CA ALA A 138 -22.67 -19.16 -12.30
C ALA A 138 -21.24 -19.71 -12.35
N LEU A 139 -20.31 -18.99 -13.00
CA LEU A 139 -18.88 -19.33 -13.05
C LEU A 139 -18.23 -19.26 -11.66
N ILE A 140 -18.53 -18.21 -10.88
CA ILE A 140 -18.06 -18.06 -9.50
C ILE A 140 -18.57 -19.23 -8.64
N VAL A 141 -19.84 -19.60 -8.75
CA VAL A 141 -20.40 -20.74 -8.02
C VAL A 141 -19.72 -22.04 -8.47
N ALA A 142 -19.61 -22.28 -9.78
CA ALA A 142 -19.04 -23.49 -10.35
C ALA A 142 -17.56 -23.68 -9.96
N VAL A 143 -16.74 -22.63 -10.03
CA VAL A 143 -15.31 -22.71 -9.71
C VAL A 143 -15.03 -22.91 -8.21
N ASN A 144 -15.98 -22.53 -7.35
CA ASN A 144 -15.89 -22.70 -5.91
C ASN A 144 -16.52 -24.01 -5.40
N ARG A 145 -17.17 -24.82 -6.26
CA ARG A 145 -17.74 -26.11 -5.86
C ARG A 145 -16.67 -27.03 -5.25
N PRO A 146 -17.00 -27.80 -4.19
CA PRO A 146 -16.06 -28.71 -3.53
C PRO A 146 -15.36 -29.67 -4.50
N VAL A 147 -16.11 -30.18 -5.47
CA VAL A 147 -15.62 -31.10 -6.52
C VAL A 147 -14.52 -30.47 -7.38
N VAL A 148 -14.68 -29.21 -7.79
CA VAL A 148 -13.67 -28.50 -8.59
C VAL A 148 -12.47 -28.13 -7.72
N ARG A 149 -12.70 -27.70 -6.47
CA ARG A 149 -11.62 -27.40 -5.51
C ARG A 149 -10.75 -28.62 -5.21
N ALA A 150 -11.35 -29.81 -5.09
CA ALA A 150 -10.64 -31.06 -4.83
C ALA A 150 -9.71 -31.46 -6.00
N ALA A 151 -10.07 -31.11 -7.23
CA ALA A 151 -9.24 -31.34 -8.43
C ALA A 151 -7.97 -30.47 -8.47
N PHE A 152 -7.92 -29.38 -7.69
CA PHE A 152 -6.78 -28.47 -7.60
C PHE A 152 -6.35 -28.27 -6.14
N PRO A 153 -5.79 -29.30 -5.49
CA PRO A 153 -5.44 -29.24 -4.08
C PRO A 153 -4.47 -28.08 -3.82
N LYS A 154 -4.73 -27.36 -2.72
CA LYS A 154 -3.89 -26.25 -2.30
C LYS A 154 -2.53 -26.80 -1.91
N VAL A 155 -1.53 -26.60 -2.76
CA VAL A 155 -0.12 -26.82 -2.40
C VAL A 155 0.13 -26.05 -1.09
N ALA A 156 0.46 -26.76 -0.02
CA ALA A 156 0.81 -26.16 1.24
C ALA A 156 1.97 -25.20 1.00
N ASP A 157 1.80 -23.93 1.35
CA ASP A 157 2.91 -22.98 1.36
C ASP A 157 3.58 -23.17 2.72
N PRO A 158 4.80 -23.75 2.79
CA PRO A 158 5.47 -24.05 4.05
C PRO A 158 5.87 -22.79 4.82
N ARG A 159 5.69 -21.60 4.22
CA ARG A 159 6.03 -20.33 4.84
C ARG A 159 5.19 -20.02 6.08
N PRO A 160 5.82 -19.46 7.13
CA PRO A 160 5.14 -19.05 8.35
C PRO A 160 4.03 -18.04 8.03
N ARG A 161 2.93 -18.13 8.78
CA ARG A 161 1.79 -17.23 8.68
C ARG A 161 1.49 -16.69 10.07
N ASN A 162 1.53 -15.37 10.24
CA ASN A 162 1.14 -14.72 11.48
C ASN A 162 0.01 -13.73 11.20
N LEU A 163 -1.22 -14.25 11.24
CA LEU A 163 -2.41 -13.43 10.98
C LEU A 163 -2.68 -12.39 12.04
N ARG A 164 -2.31 -12.67 13.30
CA ARG A 164 -2.50 -11.72 14.40
C ARG A 164 -1.63 -10.48 14.18
N ALA A 165 -0.37 -10.67 13.79
CA ALA A 165 0.52 -9.56 13.45
C ALA A 165 0.04 -8.79 12.21
N ALA A 166 -0.43 -9.49 11.18
CA ALA A 166 -0.98 -8.86 9.98
C ALA A 166 -2.24 -8.03 10.28
N ALA A 167 -3.17 -8.57 11.07
CA ALA A 167 -4.39 -7.87 11.46
C ALA A 167 -4.08 -6.66 12.35
N LEU A 168 -3.17 -6.81 13.33
CA LEU A 168 -2.75 -5.69 14.17
C LEU A 168 -2.13 -4.57 13.33
N LEU A 169 -1.26 -4.89 12.38
CA LEU A 169 -0.67 -3.88 11.49
C LEU A 169 -1.71 -3.20 10.61
N ALA A 170 -2.66 -3.98 10.06
CA ALA A 170 -3.73 -3.45 9.21
C ALA A 170 -4.66 -2.48 9.93
N VAL A 171 -4.83 -2.63 11.25
CA VAL A 171 -5.60 -1.72 12.10
C VAL A 171 -4.74 -0.56 12.60
N LEU A 172 -3.51 -0.83 13.05
CA LEU A 172 -2.64 0.19 13.64
C LEU A 172 -2.21 1.25 12.61
N ALA A 173 -1.96 0.86 11.36
CA ALA A 173 -1.52 1.77 10.31
C ALA A 173 -2.48 2.97 10.10
N PRO A 174 -3.78 2.78 9.80
CA PRO A 174 -4.70 3.91 9.65
C PRO A 174 -4.92 4.68 10.96
N LEU A 175 -4.88 4.03 12.13
CA LEU A 175 -5.01 4.74 13.40
C LEU A 175 -3.85 5.72 13.64
N VAL A 176 -2.63 5.30 13.30
CA VAL A 176 -1.47 6.18 13.40
C VAL A 176 -1.53 7.28 12.33
N ALA A 177 -1.81 6.91 11.08
CA ALA A 177 -1.78 7.83 9.95
C ALA A 177 -2.87 8.92 10.02
N GLU A 178 -4.06 8.61 10.55
CA GLU A 178 -5.22 9.50 10.45
C GLU A 178 -5.77 9.94 11.81
N VAL A 179 -5.95 8.97 12.71
CA VAL A 179 -6.63 9.25 13.99
C VAL A 179 -5.70 9.98 14.95
N SER A 180 -4.43 9.56 15.06
CA SER A 180 -3.51 10.12 16.06
C SER A 180 -3.01 11.52 15.73
N VAL A 181 -3.15 11.99 14.49
CA VAL A 181 -2.85 13.38 14.11
C VAL A 181 -4.06 14.30 14.25
N GLY A 182 -5.26 13.73 14.21
CA GLY A 182 -6.51 14.49 14.22
C GLY A 182 -7.04 14.88 12.84
N SER A 183 -6.52 14.32 11.75
CA SER A 183 -7.11 14.50 10.41
C SER A 183 -8.46 13.82 10.30
N THR A 184 -8.71 12.78 11.11
CA THR A 184 -10.05 12.21 11.33
C THR A 184 -10.60 12.69 12.66
N SER A 185 -11.63 13.56 12.61
CA SER A 185 -12.33 14.05 13.79
C SER A 185 -13.07 12.92 14.53
N LEU A 186 -13.46 13.15 15.79
CA LEU A 186 -14.21 12.16 16.57
C LEU A 186 -15.54 11.78 15.88
N ARG A 187 -16.14 12.73 15.16
CA ARG A 187 -17.39 12.54 14.41
C ARG A 187 -17.20 11.67 13.16
N GLU A 188 -16.00 11.63 12.60
CA GLU A 188 -15.66 10.92 11.37
C GLU A 188 -14.94 9.60 11.63
N ILE A 189 -14.82 9.19 12.91
CA ILE A 189 -14.12 7.96 13.29
C ILE A 189 -14.68 6.69 12.60
N TRP A 190 -15.93 6.74 12.14
CA TRP A 190 -16.57 5.66 11.37
C TRP A 190 -15.97 5.47 9.96
N VAL A 191 -15.17 6.42 9.47
CA VAL A 191 -14.48 6.38 8.16
C VAL A 191 -13.24 5.49 8.18
N ILE A 192 -12.69 5.14 9.37
CA ILE A 192 -11.49 4.29 9.51
C ILE A 192 -11.50 3.03 8.64
N PRO A 193 -12.60 2.25 8.51
CA PRO A 193 -12.64 1.09 7.64
C PRO A 193 -12.34 1.42 6.16
N LEU A 194 -12.64 2.64 5.70
CA LEU A 194 -12.32 3.11 4.35
C LEU A 194 -10.83 3.40 4.15
N TYR A 195 -10.09 3.65 5.23
CA TYR A 195 -8.63 3.81 5.24
C TYR A 195 -7.87 2.48 5.30
N VAL A 196 -8.52 1.39 5.73
CA VAL A 196 -7.89 0.06 5.81
C VAL A 196 -7.35 -0.44 4.46
N PRO A 197 -8.03 -0.27 3.32
CA PRO A 197 -7.48 -0.65 2.03
C PRO A 197 -6.15 0.04 1.69
N ILE A 198 -6.07 1.37 1.84
CA ILE A 198 -4.88 2.13 1.44
C ILE A 198 -3.76 2.02 2.49
N TYR A 199 -4.04 2.35 3.75
CA TYR A 199 -3.05 2.28 4.82
C TYR A 199 -2.85 0.85 5.30
N GLY A 200 -3.92 0.17 5.72
CA GLY A 200 -3.80 -1.16 6.31
C GLY A 200 -3.18 -2.19 5.35
N ALA A 201 -3.71 -2.30 4.12
CA ALA A 201 -3.17 -3.23 3.14
C ALA A 201 -1.90 -2.72 2.46
N GLY A 202 -1.76 -1.41 2.21
CA GLY A 202 -0.56 -0.81 1.63
C GLY A 202 0.67 -0.93 2.52
N VAL A 203 0.55 -0.58 3.80
CA VAL A 203 1.64 -0.71 4.78
C VAL A 203 2.02 -2.18 4.99
N LEU A 204 1.03 -3.07 5.08
CA LEU A 204 1.28 -4.51 5.18
C LEU A 204 1.98 -5.07 3.92
N PHE A 205 1.60 -4.59 2.73
CA PHE A 205 2.27 -4.95 1.47
C PHE A 205 3.74 -4.47 1.47
N ILE A 206 3.99 -3.19 1.77
CA ILE A 206 5.33 -2.62 1.84
C ILE A 206 6.21 -3.41 2.80
N ARG A 207 5.70 -3.64 4.02
CA ARG A 207 6.37 -4.44 5.05
C ARG A 207 6.77 -5.80 4.52
N GLU A 208 5.85 -6.52 3.90
CA GLU A 208 6.10 -7.87 3.38
C GLU A 208 7.16 -7.87 2.28
N VAL A 209 7.11 -6.92 1.34
CA VAL A 209 8.09 -6.85 0.25
C VAL A 209 9.48 -6.47 0.77
N VAL A 210 9.57 -5.48 1.67
CA VAL A 210 10.84 -5.06 2.28
C VAL A 210 11.45 -6.18 3.13
N ARG A 211 10.68 -6.85 3.98
CA ARG A 211 11.23 -7.92 4.82
C ARG A 211 11.59 -9.17 4.03
N ARG A 212 10.85 -9.51 2.96
CA ARG A 212 11.21 -10.63 2.06
C ARG A 212 12.45 -10.37 1.24
N THR A 213 12.69 -9.10 0.92
CA THR A 213 13.93 -8.69 0.27
C THR A 213 15.03 -8.52 1.31
N GLY A 214 14.82 -8.64 2.62
CA GLY A 214 15.85 -8.48 3.66
C GLY A 214 16.19 -7.02 3.99
N GLY A 215 15.34 -6.06 3.60
CA GLY A 215 15.53 -4.64 3.88
C GLY A 215 15.25 -4.28 5.34
N GLY A 216 15.94 -3.25 5.84
CA GLY A 216 15.86 -2.75 7.22
C GLY A 216 14.88 -1.60 7.41
N VAL A 217 15.02 -0.82 8.48
CA VAL A 217 14.17 0.35 8.76
C VAL A 217 14.40 1.47 7.73
N VAL A 218 15.63 1.68 7.27
CA VAL A 218 15.90 2.70 6.23
C VAL A 218 15.20 2.36 4.92
N ASN A 219 15.13 1.08 4.56
CA ASN A 219 14.36 0.63 3.40
C ASN A 219 12.86 0.89 3.59
N LEU A 220 12.32 0.80 4.80
CA LEU A 220 10.93 1.17 5.09
C LEU A 220 10.69 2.68 4.90
N LEU A 221 11.60 3.53 5.38
CA LEU A 221 11.49 4.99 5.19
C LEU A 221 11.47 5.34 3.69
N VAL A 222 12.38 4.78 2.90
CA VAL A 222 12.42 4.99 1.44
C VAL A 222 11.13 4.49 0.76
N MET A 223 10.65 3.30 1.14
CA MET A 223 9.38 2.78 0.62
C MET A 223 8.17 3.58 1.09
N GLY A 224 8.25 4.23 2.25
CA GLY A 224 7.22 5.12 2.75
C GLY A 224 7.18 6.47 2.03
N LEU A 225 8.34 6.98 1.57
CA LEU A 225 8.36 8.10 0.61
C LEU A 225 7.70 7.71 -0.72
N ALA A 226 7.98 6.50 -1.22
CA ALA A 226 7.32 6.00 -2.43
C ALA A 226 5.81 5.85 -2.23
N TYR A 227 5.38 5.40 -1.04
CA TYR A 227 3.96 5.33 -0.67
C TYR A 227 3.32 6.72 -0.66
N GLY A 228 3.93 7.70 0.01
CA GLY A 228 3.43 9.09 0.03
C GLY A 228 3.31 9.69 -1.37
N LEU A 229 4.26 9.43 -2.29
CA LEU A 229 4.14 9.88 -3.68
C LEU A 229 3.01 9.18 -4.45
N VAL A 230 2.72 7.91 -4.15
CA VAL A 230 1.58 7.20 -4.77
C VAL A 230 0.26 7.76 -4.25
N GLU A 231 0.16 7.97 -2.94
CA GLU A 231 -1.05 8.50 -2.30
C GLU A 231 -1.27 9.97 -2.64
N GLU A 232 -0.36 10.85 -2.23
CA GLU A 232 -0.47 12.30 -2.43
C GLU A 232 -0.28 12.70 -3.90
N GLY A 233 0.69 12.10 -4.57
CA GLY A 233 1.05 12.49 -5.94
C GLY A 233 0.10 11.93 -7.00
N LEU A 234 -0.17 10.61 -6.98
CA LEU A 234 -0.94 9.95 -8.04
C LEU A 234 -2.43 9.79 -7.71
N ALA A 235 -2.76 9.36 -6.50
CA ALA A 235 -4.14 9.10 -6.10
C ALA A 235 -4.89 10.40 -5.78
N LEU A 236 -4.34 11.26 -4.94
CA LEU A 236 -4.95 12.53 -4.55
C LEU A 236 -4.59 13.67 -5.51
N GLN A 237 -3.40 13.63 -6.12
CA GLN A 237 -2.85 14.73 -6.93
C GLN A 237 -2.70 16.04 -6.12
N SER A 238 -2.64 15.92 -4.80
CA SER A 238 -2.51 16.99 -3.81
C SER A 238 -1.18 17.74 -3.91
N LEU A 239 -0.13 17.06 -4.39
CA LEU A 239 1.19 17.66 -4.54
C LEU A 239 1.24 18.76 -5.62
N THR A 240 0.32 18.73 -6.59
CA THR A 240 0.32 19.68 -7.72
C THR A 240 -0.99 20.46 -7.89
N SER A 241 -2.06 20.02 -7.22
CA SER A 241 -3.32 20.78 -7.17
C SER A 241 -3.13 22.14 -6.51
N ARG A 242 -3.86 23.16 -6.97
CA ARG A 242 -3.85 24.48 -6.33
C ARG A 242 -4.90 24.62 -5.22
N HIS A 243 -5.95 23.82 -5.27
CA HIS A 243 -7.13 24.01 -4.43
C HIS A 243 -7.26 22.92 -3.37
N LEU A 244 -6.80 21.70 -3.68
CA LEU A 244 -6.85 20.58 -2.75
C LEU A 244 -6.09 20.94 -1.46
N TYR A 245 -6.81 20.92 -0.34
CA TYR A 245 -6.34 21.24 1.01
C TYR A 245 -5.76 22.66 1.20
N GLY A 246 -5.96 23.58 0.25
CA GLY A 246 -5.41 24.95 0.35
C GLY A 246 -3.89 25.02 0.44
N ALA A 247 -3.19 23.96 0.01
CA ALA A 247 -1.75 23.78 0.20
C ALA A 247 -0.87 24.69 -0.67
N ALA A 248 -1.44 25.28 -1.73
CA ALA A 248 -0.70 26.06 -2.72
C ALA A 248 -0.07 27.33 -2.15
N ASP A 249 -0.69 27.90 -1.10
CA ASP A 249 -0.27 29.16 -0.51
C ASP A 249 0.67 28.99 0.68
N TRP A 250 0.95 27.75 1.10
CA TRP A 250 1.80 27.46 2.26
C TRP A 250 3.24 27.95 2.04
N ALA A 251 3.77 27.82 0.83
CA ALA A 251 5.13 28.23 0.48
C ALA A 251 5.27 28.42 -1.04
N PRO A 252 6.35 29.06 -1.52
CA PRO A 252 6.59 29.18 -2.95
C PRO A 252 6.59 27.83 -3.66
N ARG A 253 5.80 27.72 -4.72
CA ARG A 253 5.70 26.51 -5.54
C ARG A 253 6.88 26.41 -6.49
N LEU A 254 7.52 25.24 -6.54
CA LEU A 254 8.64 24.96 -7.44
C LEU A 254 8.20 23.89 -8.44
N PHE A 255 8.34 24.15 -9.74
CA PHE A 255 7.91 23.22 -10.81
C PHE A 255 6.43 22.78 -10.71
N GLY A 256 5.57 23.63 -10.14
CA GLY A 256 4.16 23.30 -9.90
C GLY A 256 3.91 22.38 -8.71
N LEU A 257 4.89 22.13 -7.84
CA LEU A 257 4.72 21.40 -6.59
C LEU A 257 4.38 22.32 -5.44
N ASN A 258 3.46 21.90 -4.58
CA ASN A 258 3.21 22.50 -3.27
C ASN A 258 4.35 22.07 -2.33
N THR A 259 5.39 22.89 -2.25
CA THR A 259 6.70 22.47 -1.70
C THR A 259 6.66 22.16 -0.21
N ALA A 260 6.11 23.05 0.63
CA ALA A 260 5.92 22.80 2.06
C ALA A 260 5.02 21.60 2.32
N TYR A 261 3.90 21.49 1.57
CA TYR A 261 2.99 20.36 1.69
C TYR A 261 3.64 19.03 1.31
N ALA A 262 4.44 19.01 0.23
CA ALA A 262 5.18 17.84 -0.20
C ALA A 262 6.24 17.44 0.83
N GLU A 263 7.00 18.39 1.37
CA GLU A 263 7.98 18.13 2.43
C GLU A 263 7.30 17.53 3.67
N ALA A 264 6.22 18.15 4.13
CA ALA A 264 5.45 17.73 5.28
C ALA A 264 4.90 16.32 5.09
N ASN A 265 4.09 16.10 4.04
CA ASN A 265 3.33 14.86 3.86
C ASN A 265 4.19 13.68 3.42
N LEU A 266 5.23 13.89 2.61
CA LEU A 266 6.11 12.78 2.24
C LEU A 266 6.90 12.27 3.44
N ALA A 267 7.44 13.17 4.28
CA ALA A 267 8.10 12.80 5.53
C ALA A 267 7.10 12.15 6.51
N TYR A 268 5.89 12.71 6.60
CA TYR A 268 4.80 12.18 7.41
C TYR A 268 4.49 10.73 7.06
N HIS A 269 4.21 10.45 5.79
CA HIS A 269 3.89 9.11 5.30
C HIS A 269 5.04 8.12 5.52
N ALA A 270 6.28 8.56 5.30
CA ALA A 270 7.44 7.73 5.51
C ALA A 270 7.60 7.27 6.96
N VAL A 271 7.38 8.19 7.91
CA VAL A 271 7.61 7.95 9.34
C VAL A 271 6.37 7.38 10.03
N PHE A 272 5.25 8.10 9.97
CA PHE A 272 4.04 7.82 10.74
C PHE A 272 3.14 6.80 10.06
N SER A 273 2.86 6.97 8.77
CA SER A 273 1.96 6.03 8.08
C SER A 273 2.58 4.65 7.88
N VAL A 274 3.88 4.58 7.56
CA VAL A 274 4.57 3.32 7.23
C VAL A 274 5.47 2.81 8.36
N THR A 275 6.49 3.57 8.75
CA THR A 275 7.60 3.00 9.54
C THR A 275 7.21 2.70 10.99
N ILE A 276 6.57 3.63 11.69
CA ILE A 276 6.20 3.49 13.10
C ILE A 276 5.26 2.28 13.33
N PRO A 277 4.12 2.13 12.61
CA PRO A 277 3.23 0.98 12.78
C PRO A 277 3.96 -0.35 12.58
N ILE A 278 4.85 -0.43 11.58
CA ILE A 278 5.63 -1.64 11.32
C ILE A 278 6.57 -1.95 12.48
N VAL A 279 7.34 -0.97 12.95
CA VAL A 279 8.30 -1.15 14.06
C VAL A 279 7.59 -1.57 15.35
N LEU A 280 6.45 -0.95 15.67
CA LEU A 280 5.65 -1.30 16.85
C LEU A 280 5.14 -2.75 16.80
N VAL A 281 4.62 -3.20 15.66
CA VAL A 281 4.13 -4.58 15.51
C VAL A 281 5.29 -5.58 15.50
N GLU A 282 6.41 -5.26 14.83
CA GLU A 282 7.59 -6.13 14.79
C GLU A 282 8.26 -6.29 16.15
N ALA A 283 8.18 -5.30 17.04
CA ALA A 283 8.67 -5.43 18.41
C ALA A 283 8.01 -6.60 19.17
N ARG A 284 6.73 -6.89 18.87
CA ARG A 284 5.96 -7.97 19.51
C ARG A 284 6.03 -9.29 18.75
N PHE A 285 6.04 -9.25 17.42
CA PHE A 285 5.85 -10.42 16.57
C PHE A 285 7.07 -10.80 15.71
N GLY A 286 8.13 -9.98 15.73
CA GLY A 286 9.36 -10.17 14.97
C GLY A 286 9.26 -9.76 13.49
N ALA A 287 10.41 -9.63 12.82
CA ALA A 287 10.52 -9.18 11.43
C ALA A 287 10.30 -10.30 10.38
N ALA A 288 9.94 -11.51 10.81
CA ALA A 288 9.66 -12.62 9.89
C ALA A 288 8.39 -12.35 9.05
N PRO A 289 8.28 -12.87 7.81
CA PRO A 289 7.09 -12.70 6.98
C PRO A 289 5.79 -13.14 7.70
N TYR A 290 4.76 -12.30 7.65
CA TYR A 290 3.45 -12.55 8.27
C TYR A 290 2.50 -13.25 7.30
N LEU A 291 2.64 -12.95 6.00
CA LEU A 291 1.76 -13.46 4.96
C LEU A 291 2.40 -14.57 4.13
N ARG A 292 1.57 -15.28 3.37
CA ARG A 292 2.01 -16.15 2.27
C ARG A 292 2.08 -15.35 0.98
N ARG A 293 2.69 -15.87 -0.09
CA ARG A 293 2.78 -15.16 -1.39
C ARG A 293 1.42 -14.64 -1.87
N GLY A 294 0.38 -15.45 -1.75
CA GLY A 294 -0.98 -15.04 -2.13
C GLY A 294 -1.55 -13.92 -1.26
N GLY A 295 -1.17 -13.86 0.03
CA GLY A 295 -1.55 -12.77 0.92
C GLY A 295 -0.88 -11.46 0.51
N VAL A 296 0.41 -11.49 0.17
CA VAL A 296 1.13 -10.30 -0.32
C VAL A 296 0.52 -9.76 -1.61
N ILE A 297 0.19 -10.65 -2.56
CA ILE A 297 -0.50 -10.22 -3.80
C ILE A 297 -1.87 -9.63 -3.46
N GLY A 298 -2.62 -10.28 -2.56
CA GLY A 298 -3.93 -9.81 -2.12
C GLY A 298 -3.87 -8.41 -1.49
N THR A 299 -2.92 -8.17 -0.58
CA THR A 299 -2.76 -6.85 0.04
C THR A 299 -2.31 -5.79 -0.95
N GLY A 300 -1.44 -6.13 -1.90
CA GLY A 300 -1.06 -5.21 -2.98
C GLY A 300 -2.25 -4.83 -3.88
N VAL A 301 -3.10 -5.79 -4.24
CA VAL A 301 -4.34 -5.51 -5.00
C VAL A 301 -5.30 -4.65 -4.19
N VAL A 302 -5.52 -4.95 -2.91
CA VAL A 302 -6.40 -4.16 -2.04
C VAL A 302 -5.86 -2.73 -1.86
N ALA A 303 -4.55 -2.55 -1.74
CA ALA A 303 -3.93 -1.23 -1.68
C ALA A 303 -4.15 -0.42 -2.97
N LEU A 304 -3.99 -1.04 -4.14
CA LEU A 304 -4.28 -0.40 -5.42
C LEU A 304 -5.77 -0.04 -5.57
N LEU A 305 -6.67 -0.89 -5.09
CA LEU A 305 -8.11 -0.59 -5.05
C LEU A 305 -8.41 0.56 -4.07
N GLY A 306 -7.71 0.63 -2.94
CA GLY A 306 -7.79 1.75 -2.00
C GLY A 306 -7.33 3.06 -2.63
N ALA A 307 -6.20 3.05 -3.34
CA ALA A 307 -5.69 4.24 -4.04
C ALA A 307 -6.65 4.68 -5.16
N ALA A 308 -7.22 3.72 -5.90
CA ALA A 308 -8.25 4.00 -6.90
C ALA A 308 -9.51 4.58 -6.26
N LEU A 309 -9.94 4.05 -5.10
CA LEU A 309 -11.07 4.58 -4.35
C LEU A 309 -10.83 6.04 -3.95
N LEU A 310 -9.66 6.35 -3.37
CA LEU A 310 -9.27 7.74 -3.06
C LEU A 310 -9.32 8.62 -4.31
N ARG A 311 -8.77 8.16 -5.44
CA ARG A 311 -8.74 8.94 -6.69
C ARG A 311 -10.12 9.27 -7.23
N ILE A 312 -11.10 8.37 -7.08
CA ILE A 312 -12.47 8.60 -7.57
C ILE A 312 -13.37 9.29 -6.55
N SER A 313 -12.97 9.38 -5.28
CA SER A 313 -13.76 10.01 -4.22
C SER A 313 -13.26 11.42 -3.88
N VAL A 314 -12.00 11.58 -3.48
CA VAL A 314 -11.51 12.83 -2.85
C VAL A 314 -11.22 13.93 -3.87
N PRO A 315 -10.41 13.75 -4.93
CA PRO A 315 -10.13 14.84 -5.86
C PRO A 315 -11.39 15.41 -6.55
N PRO A 316 -12.37 14.60 -6.99
CA PRO A 316 -13.60 15.13 -7.56
C PRO A 316 -14.45 15.95 -6.59
N SER A 317 -14.35 15.74 -5.28
CA SER A 317 -15.07 16.53 -4.28
C SER A 317 -14.31 17.79 -3.86
N GLU A 318 -13.00 17.69 -3.71
CA GLU A 318 -12.15 18.75 -3.14
C GLU A 318 -11.55 19.69 -4.20
N ASP A 319 -11.30 19.22 -5.42
CA ASP A 319 -10.81 20.04 -6.55
C ASP A 319 -11.44 19.57 -7.88
N PRO A 320 -12.74 19.87 -8.09
CA PRO A 320 -13.49 19.36 -9.24
C PRO A 320 -12.86 19.79 -10.58
N GLY A 321 -12.63 18.80 -11.46
CA GLY A 321 -12.08 19.03 -12.81
C GLY A 321 -10.55 19.11 -12.86
N TYR A 322 -9.85 19.12 -11.72
CA TYR A 322 -8.40 19.08 -11.73
C TYR A 322 -7.86 17.71 -12.19
N THR A 323 -6.87 17.78 -13.09
CA THR A 323 -6.07 16.62 -13.48
C THR A 323 -4.60 17.00 -13.53
N MET A 324 -3.77 16.18 -12.89
CA MET A 324 -2.31 16.29 -12.96
C MET A 324 -1.84 16.17 -14.42
N SER A 325 -0.92 17.04 -14.83
CA SER A 325 -0.36 16.99 -16.19
C SER A 325 0.36 15.68 -16.46
N LEU A 326 0.33 15.20 -17.71
CA LEU A 326 0.97 13.94 -18.09
C LEU A 326 2.47 13.93 -17.74
N SER A 327 3.18 15.04 -17.93
CA SER A 327 4.60 15.15 -17.57
C SER A 327 4.83 14.97 -16.07
N ALA A 328 3.97 15.56 -15.22
CA ALA A 328 4.06 15.42 -13.78
C ALA A 328 3.69 13.99 -13.31
N VAL A 329 2.72 13.34 -13.98
CA VAL A 329 2.41 11.92 -13.75
C VAL A 329 3.62 11.04 -14.07
N LEU A 330 4.21 11.21 -15.27
CA LEU A 330 5.37 10.42 -15.71
C LEU A 330 6.57 10.63 -14.78
N LEU A 331 6.84 11.87 -14.37
CA LEU A 331 7.91 12.18 -13.41
C LEU A 331 7.65 11.54 -12.05
N THR A 332 6.44 11.65 -11.51
CA THR A 332 6.06 11.04 -10.24
C THR A 332 6.23 9.52 -10.30
N VAL A 333 5.75 8.87 -11.37
CA VAL A 333 5.92 7.43 -11.59
C VAL A 333 7.40 7.04 -11.68
N ALA A 334 8.23 7.83 -12.39
CA ALA A 334 9.66 7.58 -12.49
C ALA A 334 10.37 7.68 -11.12
N VAL A 335 10.04 8.70 -10.32
CA VAL A 335 10.58 8.86 -8.96
C VAL A 335 10.12 7.72 -8.05
N VAL A 336 8.84 7.36 -8.09
CA VAL A 336 8.31 6.20 -7.34
C VAL A 336 9.06 4.92 -7.74
N ALA A 337 9.25 4.67 -9.04
CA ALA A 337 9.98 3.51 -9.52
C ALA A 337 11.44 3.50 -9.03
N ALA A 338 12.12 4.65 -9.07
CA ALA A 338 13.47 4.81 -8.54
C ALA A 338 13.55 4.52 -7.04
N LEU A 339 12.64 5.09 -6.24
CA LEU A 339 12.57 4.85 -4.79
C LEU A 339 12.25 3.38 -4.47
N VAL A 340 11.37 2.72 -5.23
CA VAL A 340 11.08 1.30 -5.08
C VAL A 340 12.33 0.45 -5.39
N VAL A 341 13.05 0.77 -6.47
CA VAL A 341 14.30 0.05 -6.79
C VAL A 341 15.34 0.24 -5.69
N VAL A 342 15.54 1.48 -5.21
CA VAL A 342 16.47 1.78 -4.12
C VAL A 342 16.04 1.06 -2.83
N GLY A 343 14.78 1.20 -2.44
CA GLY A 343 14.21 0.60 -1.23
C GLY A 343 14.27 -0.92 -1.21
N LEU A 344 14.24 -1.59 -2.37
CA LEU A 344 14.25 -3.06 -2.45
C LEU A 344 15.62 -3.66 -2.77
N ARG A 345 16.51 -2.92 -3.44
CA ARG A 345 17.81 -3.46 -3.90
C ARG A 345 19.01 -2.93 -3.15
N VAL A 346 18.94 -1.70 -2.62
CA VAL A 346 20.09 -1.09 -1.94
C VAL A 346 20.13 -1.55 -0.49
N ARG A 347 21.23 -2.22 -0.13
CA ARG A 347 21.53 -2.64 1.23
C ARG A 347 22.17 -1.49 1.99
N VAL A 348 21.44 -0.99 2.97
CA VAL A 348 21.96 0.05 3.85
C VAL A 348 22.82 -0.60 4.93
N ARG A 349 24.13 -0.39 4.85
CA ARG A 349 25.10 -0.85 5.87
C ARG A 349 24.87 -0.10 7.19
N PRO A 350 25.24 -0.65 8.35
CA PRO A 350 25.29 0.12 9.60
C PRO A 350 26.20 1.36 9.49
N SER A 351 26.00 2.35 10.36
CA SER A 351 26.88 3.53 10.41
C SER A 351 28.31 3.11 10.74
N VAL A 352 29.29 3.70 10.04
CA VAL A 352 30.73 3.47 10.28
C VAL A 352 31.21 4.22 11.54
N ARG A 353 30.46 5.21 12.00
CA ARG A 353 30.75 6.01 13.22
C ARG A 353 29.67 5.77 14.28
N PRO A 354 29.65 4.59 14.95
CA PRO A 354 28.69 4.31 16.00
C PRO A 354 28.86 5.29 17.17
N ALA A 355 27.76 5.57 17.87
CA ALA A 355 27.75 6.39 19.08
C ALA A 355 26.90 5.69 20.15
N GLY A 356 27.22 5.93 21.43
CA GLY A 356 26.38 5.46 22.53
C GLY A 356 24.97 6.08 22.43
N PRO A 357 23.89 5.29 22.56
CA PRO A 357 22.55 5.83 22.54
C PRO A 357 22.27 6.65 23.80
N PRO A 358 21.43 7.70 23.69
CA PRO A 358 20.97 8.42 24.88
C PRO A 358 20.09 7.52 25.75
N PRO A 359 19.89 7.87 27.04
CA PRO A 359 18.93 7.20 27.89
C PRO A 359 17.55 7.11 27.24
N VAL A 360 16.83 6.01 27.46
CA VAL A 360 15.57 5.71 26.77
C VAL A 360 14.51 6.81 26.95
N ALA A 361 14.42 7.41 28.14
CA ALA A 361 13.52 8.53 28.40
C ALA A 361 13.94 9.80 27.65
N ALA A 362 15.25 10.10 27.60
CA ALA A 362 15.78 11.22 26.84
C ALA A 362 15.53 11.03 25.33
N LEU A 363 15.66 9.80 24.81
CA LEU A 363 15.34 9.50 23.41
C LEU A 363 13.85 9.73 23.09
N ALA A 364 12.95 9.32 23.98
CA ALA A 364 11.52 9.58 23.82
C ALA A 364 11.25 11.09 23.80
N ALA A 365 11.78 11.85 24.76
CA ALA A 365 11.61 13.30 24.83
C ALA A 365 12.20 14.01 23.59
N LEU A 366 13.38 13.61 23.14
CA LEU A 366 14.00 14.14 21.92
C LEU A 366 13.14 13.84 20.68
N ALA A 367 12.58 12.63 20.56
CA ALA A 367 11.69 12.28 19.46
C ALA A 367 10.37 13.08 19.52
N THR A 368 9.80 13.29 20.70
CA THR A 368 8.63 14.17 20.90
C THR A 368 8.93 15.58 20.43
N ALA A 369 10.02 16.17 20.93
CA ALA A 369 10.41 17.54 20.61
C ALA A 369 10.75 17.71 19.13
N ALA A 370 11.51 16.78 18.55
CA ALA A 370 11.90 16.85 17.15
C ALA A 370 10.71 16.68 16.21
N THR A 371 9.76 15.78 16.51
CA THR A 371 8.53 15.66 15.72
C THR A 371 7.68 16.92 15.81
N PHE A 372 7.44 17.43 17.01
CA PHE A 372 6.66 18.66 17.19
C PHE A 372 7.31 19.84 16.47
N ALA A 373 8.64 19.98 16.60
CA ALA A 373 9.40 21.01 15.90
C ALA A 373 9.33 20.84 14.38
N PHE A 374 9.53 19.62 13.85
CA PHE A 374 9.41 19.36 12.41
C PHE A 374 8.05 19.79 11.87
N LEU A 375 6.97 19.35 12.51
CA LEU A 375 5.60 19.67 12.08
C LEU A 375 5.31 21.16 12.22
N GLY A 376 5.67 21.79 13.35
CA GLY A 376 5.46 23.23 13.55
C GLY A 376 6.27 24.13 12.63
N LEU A 377 7.40 23.63 12.10
CA LEU A 377 8.22 24.34 11.12
C LEU A 377 7.70 24.23 9.68
N VAL A 378 6.95 23.18 9.33
CA VAL A 378 6.57 22.92 7.92
C VAL A 378 5.07 22.98 7.67
N TRP A 379 4.24 22.81 8.69
CA TRP A 379 2.79 22.78 8.59
C TRP A 379 2.18 24.08 9.15
N PRO A 380 1.38 24.84 8.39
CA PRO A 380 0.71 26.04 8.92
C PRO A 380 -0.33 25.67 9.99
N PHE A 381 -0.31 26.36 11.13
CA PHE A 381 -1.20 26.07 12.26
C PHE A 381 -1.66 27.36 12.95
N ALA A 382 -2.65 27.27 13.84
CA ALA A 382 -3.15 28.39 14.64
C ALA A 382 -3.50 29.65 13.82
N GLY A 383 -4.15 29.45 12.67
CA GLY A 383 -4.57 30.53 11.75
C GLY A 383 -3.48 31.07 10.82
N ALA A 384 -2.26 30.53 10.88
CA ALA A 384 -1.21 30.88 9.93
C ALA A 384 -1.54 30.37 8.52
N ARG A 385 -1.29 31.21 7.50
CA ARG A 385 -1.37 30.78 6.09
C ARG A 385 -0.12 30.05 5.59
N GLN A 386 1.02 30.32 6.23
CA GLN A 386 2.32 29.73 5.90
C GLN A 386 3.03 29.22 7.15
N PRO A 387 4.00 28.30 7.00
CA PRO A 387 4.70 27.71 8.14
C PRO A 387 5.38 28.77 9.02
N LEU A 388 5.32 28.56 10.33
CA LEU A 388 5.86 29.45 11.36
C LEU A 388 5.47 30.93 11.17
N PHE A 389 4.23 31.20 10.70
CA PHE A 389 3.70 32.55 10.49
C PHE A 389 4.55 33.43 9.53
N THR A 390 5.29 32.79 8.63
CA THR A 390 6.08 33.49 7.61
C THR A 390 5.20 34.01 6.46
N HIS A 391 5.81 34.78 5.54
CA HIS A 391 5.10 35.33 4.37
C HIS A 391 5.96 35.25 3.10
N GLY A 392 5.32 34.88 1.98
CA GLY A 392 5.96 34.82 0.67
C GLY A 392 7.13 33.82 0.63
N ALA A 393 8.31 34.29 0.21
CA ALA A 393 9.50 33.45 0.11
C ALA A 393 10.13 33.09 1.47
N TRP A 394 9.77 33.79 2.54
CA TRP A 394 10.32 33.51 3.88
C TRP A 394 9.90 32.15 4.43
N ALA A 395 8.85 31.52 3.88
CA ALA A 395 8.45 30.14 4.20
C ALA A 395 9.53 29.10 3.89
N LEU A 396 10.49 29.41 3.00
CA LEU A 396 11.63 28.53 2.71
C LEU A 396 12.58 28.37 3.91
N LEU A 397 12.63 29.34 4.83
CA LEU A 397 13.47 29.28 6.02
C LEU A 397 12.99 28.21 7.02
N PRO A 398 11.74 28.21 7.49
CA PRO A 398 11.25 27.18 8.41
C PRO A 398 11.16 25.81 7.72
N MET A 399 10.89 25.74 6.41
CA MET A 399 11.07 24.50 5.62
C MET A 399 12.50 23.96 5.69
N THR A 400 13.50 24.80 5.45
CA THR A 400 14.91 24.40 5.58
C THR A 400 15.21 23.92 7.01
N GLY A 401 14.66 24.58 8.02
CA GLY A 401 14.73 24.13 9.42
C GLY A 401 14.14 22.73 9.62
N ALA A 402 12.96 22.46 9.05
CA ALA A 402 12.31 21.15 9.12
C ALA A 402 13.17 20.06 8.45
N ALA A 403 13.70 20.31 7.25
CA ALA A 403 14.63 19.41 6.57
C ALA A 403 15.87 19.11 7.43
N LEU A 404 16.46 20.13 8.05
CA LEU A 404 17.63 19.98 8.92
C LEU A 404 17.31 19.14 10.16
N VAL A 405 16.15 19.34 10.80
CA VAL A 405 15.69 18.51 11.93
C VAL A 405 15.55 17.05 11.49
N ALA A 406 14.90 16.78 10.35
CA ALA A 406 14.71 15.43 9.84
C ALA A 406 16.05 14.73 9.55
N VAL A 407 16.99 15.44 8.90
CA VAL A 407 18.34 14.93 8.61
C VAL A 407 19.13 14.69 9.91
N ALA A 408 19.10 15.62 10.86
CA ALA A 408 19.80 15.49 12.14
C ALA A 408 19.30 14.27 12.92
N VAL A 409 17.99 14.09 13.03
CA VAL A 409 17.37 12.93 13.69
C VAL A 409 17.74 11.63 12.96
N PHE A 410 17.66 11.61 11.63
CA PHE A 410 18.04 10.44 10.84
C PHE A 410 19.49 10.05 11.08
N VAL A 411 20.43 11.01 11.00
CA VAL A 411 21.86 10.77 11.24
C VAL A 411 22.10 10.31 12.68
N ALA A 412 21.47 10.94 13.67
CA ALA A 412 21.60 10.56 15.08
C ALA A 412 21.13 9.12 15.33
N LEU A 413 19.92 8.77 14.87
CA LEU A 413 19.37 7.41 14.97
C LEU A 413 20.26 6.38 14.26
N ARG A 414 20.84 6.73 13.11
CA ARG A 414 21.77 5.86 12.37
C ARG A 414 23.08 5.60 13.13
N ARG A 415 23.59 6.59 13.86
CA ARG A 415 24.80 6.45 14.69
C ARG A 415 24.50 5.67 15.98
N TRP A 416 23.40 5.98 16.67
CA TRP A 416 23.02 5.30 17.90
C TRP A 416 22.60 3.84 17.68
N SER A 417 21.87 3.55 16.60
CA SER A 417 21.43 2.17 16.29
C SER A 417 22.56 1.24 15.86
N ALA A 418 23.73 1.78 15.51
CA ALA A 418 24.93 1.00 15.24
C ALA A 418 25.72 0.66 16.52
N GLY A 419 25.40 1.29 17.66
CA GLY A 419 26.08 1.06 18.93
C GLY A 419 25.66 -0.27 19.60
N PRO A 420 26.57 -0.92 20.36
CA PRO A 420 26.30 -2.22 21.01
C PRO A 420 25.23 -2.14 22.11
N GLN A 421 25.01 -0.95 22.67
CA GLN A 421 24.00 -0.68 23.70
C GLN A 421 22.59 -0.43 23.12
N TRP A 422 22.42 -0.47 21.79
CA TRP A 422 21.11 -0.30 21.17
C TRP A 422 20.23 -1.55 21.35
N THR A 423 19.21 -1.41 22.17
CA THR A 423 18.23 -2.47 22.51
C THR A 423 16.85 -2.16 21.93
N LEU A 424 15.91 -3.10 22.01
CA LEU A 424 14.53 -2.91 21.55
C LEU A 424 13.78 -1.77 22.28
N ARG A 425 14.23 -1.37 23.48
CA ARG A 425 13.67 -0.23 24.23
C ARG A 425 13.81 1.09 23.47
N HIS A 426 14.94 1.29 22.78
CA HIS A 426 15.26 2.55 22.11
C HIS A 426 14.37 2.86 20.89
N PRO A 427 14.18 1.97 19.89
CA PRO A 427 13.29 2.25 18.77
C PRO A 427 11.84 2.38 19.22
N LEU A 428 11.41 1.65 20.26
CA LEU A 428 10.08 1.82 20.84
C LEU A 428 9.92 3.20 21.49
N ALA A 429 10.88 3.64 22.30
CA ALA A 429 10.87 4.96 22.90
C ALA A 429 10.87 6.07 21.84
N ALA A 430 11.66 5.93 20.77
CA ALA A 430 11.63 6.85 19.64
C ALA A 430 10.26 6.87 18.94
N CYS A 431 9.64 5.71 18.69
CA CYS A 431 8.32 5.63 18.05
C CYS A 431 7.22 6.25 18.92
N PHE A 432 7.15 5.90 20.21
CA PHE A 432 6.14 6.44 21.13
C PHE A 432 6.37 7.93 21.39
N GLY A 433 7.60 8.37 21.56
CA GLY A 433 7.93 9.81 21.68
C GLY A 433 7.50 10.58 20.44
N ALA A 434 7.86 10.08 19.25
CA ALA A 434 7.43 10.68 17.99
C ALA A 434 5.91 10.77 17.88
N LEU A 435 5.17 9.70 18.22
CA LEU A 435 3.69 9.71 18.22
C LEU A 435 3.12 10.73 19.21
N VAL A 436 3.68 10.86 20.41
CA VAL A 436 3.23 11.87 21.37
C VAL A 436 3.45 13.28 20.83
N GLY A 437 4.62 13.57 20.24
CA GLY A 437 4.91 14.87 19.64
C GLY A 437 4.01 15.18 18.45
N HIS A 438 3.70 14.16 17.65
CA HIS A 438 2.77 14.21 16.53
C HIS A 438 1.33 14.50 16.95
N THR A 439 0.79 13.76 17.92
CA THR A 439 -0.55 14.02 18.45
C THR A 439 -0.64 15.36 19.17
N ALA A 440 0.41 15.74 19.91
CA ALA A 440 0.47 17.05 20.55
C ALA A 440 0.41 18.20 19.54
N PHE A 441 1.08 18.05 18.39
CA PHE A 441 0.93 19.00 17.29
C PHE A 441 -0.50 19.00 16.72
N GLY A 442 -1.10 17.81 16.54
CA GLY A 442 -2.49 17.64 16.11
C GLY A 442 -3.52 18.40 16.96
N ILE A 443 -3.35 18.40 18.29
CA ILE A 443 -4.20 19.16 19.23
C ILE A 443 -4.20 20.66 18.91
N VAL A 444 -3.07 21.20 18.46
CA VAL A 444 -2.91 22.63 18.17
C VAL A 444 -3.29 22.97 16.72
N ALA A 445 -3.02 22.05 15.79
CA ALA A 445 -3.08 22.33 14.35
C ALA A 445 -4.31 21.78 13.62
N HIS A 446 -4.91 20.68 14.10
CA HIS A 446 -5.99 19.97 13.38
C HIS A 446 -7.31 19.91 14.17
N ALA A 447 -7.28 20.10 15.49
CA ALA A 447 -8.48 20.00 16.30
C ALA A 447 -9.24 21.34 16.36
N ASP A 448 -10.31 21.42 15.57
CA ASP A 448 -11.18 22.59 15.47
C ASP A 448 -12.11 22.75 16.68
N THR A 449 -12.52 21.64 17.30
CA THR A 449 -13.50 21.64 18.39
C THR A 449 -12.89 21.21 19.74
N LEU A 450 -13.51 21.65 20.85
CA LEU A 450 -13.12 21.20 22.19
C LEU A 450 -13.21 19.68 22.36
N PRO A 451 -14.26 18.98 21.88
CA PRO A 451 -14.30 17.52 21.87
C PRO A 451 -13.12 16.87 21.14
N ASP A 452 -12.73 17.37 19.96
CA ASP A 452 -11.60 16.80 19.20
C ASP A 452 -10.27 17.02 19.92
N ARG A 453 -10.06 18.19 20.54
CA ARG A 453 -8.89 18.45 21.39
C ARG A 453 -8.84 17.49 22.58
N GLY A 454 -9.97 17.28 23.25
CA GLY A 454 -10.08 16.33 24.35
C GLY A 454 -9.80 14.89 23.92
N PHE A 455 -10.34 14.49 22.76
CA PHE A 455 -10.09 13.18 22.16
C PHE A 455 -8.60 12.96 21.88
N LEU A 456 -7.93 13.90 21.20
CA LEU A 456 -6.51 13.80 20.90
C LEU A 456 -5.64 13.87 22.16
N ALA A 457 -6.03 14.64 23.18
CA ALA A 457 -5.33 14.66 24.46
C ALA A 457 -5.38 13.27 25.14
N VAL A 458 -6.52 12.58 25.09
CA VAL A 458 -6.63 11.20 25.56
C VAL A 458 -5.76 10.25 24.73
N VAL A 459 -5.76 10.38 23.39
CA VAL A 459 -4.90 9.57 22.51
C VAL A 459 -3.41 9.77 22.84
N ALA A 460 -2.96 11.01 23.04
CA ALA A 460 -1.59 11.34 23.42
C ALA A 460 -1.23 10.72 24.78
N LEU A 461 -2.11 10.86 25.78
CA LEU A 461 -1.89 10.31 27.11
C LEU A 461 -1.82 8.78 27.09
N VAL A 462 -2.76 8.11 26.41
CA VAL A 462 -2.77 6.65 26.26
C VAL A 462 -1.50 6.18 25.55
N THR A 463 -1.06 6.89 24.50
CA THR A 463 0.17 6.59 23.77
C THR A 463 1.41 6.71 24.67
N ALA A 464 1.50 7.77 25.48
CA ALA A 464 2.60 7.98 26.43
C ALA A 464 2.63 6.89 27.51
N ILE A 465 1.48 6.57 28.12
CA ILE A 465 1.37 5.53 29.16
C ILE A 465 1.70 4.15 28.57
N ALA A 466 1.11 3.80 27.42
CA ALA A 466 1.38 2.53 26.75
C ALA A 466 2.86 2.41 26.40
N GLY A 467 3.48 3.46 25.88
CA GLY A 467 4.91 3.52 25.59
C GLY A 467 5.77 3.26 26.83
N ALA A 468 5.52 4.00 27.92
CA ALA A 468 6.25 3.83 29.18
C ALA A 468 6.11 2.40 29.75
N VAL A 469 4.90 1.85 29.74
CA VAL A 469 4.63 0.49 30.22
C VAL A 469 5.32 -0.56 29.36
N ILE A 470 5.22 -0.45 28.02
CA ILE A 470 5.81 -1.42 27.09
C ILE A 470 7.34 -1.38 27.18
N VAL A 471 7.94 -0.19 27.21
CA VAL A 471 9.40 -0.03 27.33
C VAL A 471 9.90 -0.61 28.65
N LYS A 472 9.20 -0.36 29.77
CA LYS A 472 9.56 -0.90 31.09
C LYS A 472 9.47 -2.43 31.14
N ARG A 473 8.47 -3.03 30.48
CA ARG A 473 8.26 -4.50 30.48
C ARG A 473 9.26 -5.28 29.63
N ILE A 474 9.89 -4.66 28.63
CA ILE A 474 10.90 -5.32 27.81
C ILE A 474 12.21 -5.34 28.59
N GLY A 475 12.80 -6.51 28.87
CA GLY A 475 14.10 -6.57 29.56
C GLY A 475 15.25 -5.90 28.79
N ASP A 476 16.24 -5.36 29.49
CA ASP A 476 17.36 -4.59 28.92
C ASP A 476 18.18 -5.33 27.86
N GLY A 477 18.23 -6.67 27.90
CA GLY A 477 19.01 -7.47 26.95
C GLY A 477 18.32 -7.77 25.61
N ARG A 478 17.04 -7.44 25.42
CA ARG A 478 16.32 -7.84 24.21
C ARG A 478 16.70 -6.96 23.02
N ARG A 479 17.45 -7.53 22.07
CA ARG A 479 17.81 -6.85 20.81
C ARG A 479 16.59 -6.66 19.91
N ALA A 480 16.64 -5.64 19.07
CA ALA A 480 15.62 -5.42 18.05
C ALA A 480 15.53 -6.63 17.10
N PRO A 481 14.33 -6.94 16.54
CA PRO A 481 14.16 -8.06 15.65
C PRO A 481 15.17 -8.04 14.51
N ALA A 482 15.97 -9.11 14.38
CA ALA A 482 16.88 -9.25 13.26
C ALA A 482 16.06 -9.42 11.97
N VAL A 483 16.44 -8.69 10.92
CA VAL A 483 15.85 -8.87 9.59
C VAL A 483 16.32 -10.23 9.06
N PRO A 484 15.41 -11.13 8.63
CA PRO A 484 15.81 -12.41 8.07
C PRO A 484 16.71 -12.20 6.83
N PRO A 485 17.78 -13.00 6.66
CA PRO A 485 18.58 -12.95 5.45
C PRO A 485 17.71 -13.25 4.22
N ALA A 486 17.98 -12.54 3.12
CA ALA A 486 17.26 -12.78 1.88
C ALA A 486 17.53 -14.22 1.38
N PRO A 487 16.52 -14.92 0.83
CA PRO A 487 16.72 -16.26 0.29
C PRO A 487 17.78 -16.22 -0.81
N GLY A 488 18.90 -16.93 -0.61
CA GLY A 488 20.05 -16.98 -1.54
C GLY A 488 21.30 -16.23 -1.07
N SER A 489 21.27 -15.52 0.06
CA SER A 489 22.50 -15.02 0.69
C SER A 489 23.22 -16.17 1.41
N VAL A 490 24.14 -16.83 0.71
CA VAL A 490 25.11 -17.74 1.34
C VAL A 490 26.04 -16.86 2.18
N THR A 491 25.84 -16.85 3.49
CA THR A 491 26.91 -16.45 4.40
C THR A 491 28.01 -17.50 4.27
N THR A 492 29.10 -17.14 3.60
CA THR A 492 30.38 -17.84 3.74
C THR A 492 30.76 -17.77 5.21
N VAL A 493 30.45 -18.84 5.93
CA VAL A 493 31.02 -19.06 7.27
C VAL A 493 32.50 -19.29 7.04
N SER A 494 33.30 -18.25 7.28
CA SER A 494 34.74 -18.38 7.44
C SER A 494 34.97 -19.31 8.63
N THR A 495 35.24 -20.58 8.36
CA THR A 495 35.77 -21.51 9.36
C THR A 495 37.08 -20.93 9.88
N GLY A 496 37.07 -20.54 11.15
CA GLY A 496 38.23 -19.96 11.81
C GLY A 496 39.43 -20.89 11.75
N SER A 497 40.59 -20.32 11.45
CA SER A 497 41.90 -20.90 11.71
C SER A 497 42.02 -21.22 13.20
N GLY A 498 42.28 -22.50 13.51
CA GLY A 498 42.47 -23.00 14.87
C GLY A 498 43.71 -22.41 15.57
N PRO A 499 43.82 -22.61 16.90
CA PRO A 499 44.91 -22.05 17.70
C PRO A 499 46.22 -22.77 17.39
N ALA A 500 47.29 -21.99 17.16
CA ALA A 500 48.64 -22.48 17.02
C ALA A 500 49.16 -23.03 18.37
N HIS A 501 49.73 -24.23 18.33
CA HIS A 501 50.48 -24.83 19.44
C HIS A 501 51.76 -24.02 19.75
N PRO A 502 52.23 -24.01 21.03
CA PRO A 502 53.52 -23.42 21.38
C PRO A 502 54.68 -24.35 20.99
N PRO A 503 55.90 -23.81 20.77
CA PRO A 503 57.03 -24.60 20.32
C PRO A 503 57.60 -25.44 21.47
N ALA A 504 57.97 -26.68 21.15
CA ALA A 504 58.85 -27.52 21.94
C ALA A 504 60.03 -27.95 21.04
N GLY A 505 61.26 -27.79 21.52
CA GLY A 505 62.49 -28.24 20.88
C GLY A 505 63.32 -27.12 20.30
#